data_AF-A0A1F2Y7N7-F1
#
_entry.id   AF-A0A1F2Y7N7-F1
#
_cell.length_a   1.000
_cell.length_b   1.000
_cell.length_c   1.000
_cell.angle_alpha   90.00
_cell.angle_beta   90.00
_cell.angle_gamma   90.00
#
_symmetry.space_group_name_H-M   'P 1'
#
loop_
_entity.id
_entity.type
_entity.pdbx_description
1 polymer ?
#
loop_
_entity_poly.entity_id
_entity_poly.type
_entity_poly.pdbx_seq_one_letter_code
_entity_poly.pdbx_strand_id
1 'polypeptide(L)'
;MRKRRGKKPEPKQMTLPGVDVSTKMEAKRRPGPIARARLVLTSKPMTRRRFLAGTLGWVSAGIAAALGIPTVAAVVSPSFREDDLGWSPIARIGKPESGEPDLRVVDTPVLTSFTSLVEDAYLKASPRDVAVFVVNNGNEDFTIFDVRCTHLGCPVSWKKEDGRFYSPCHAGVFDPEGRVLSGPPPRPLDRYEYKVENGVLYAGKLFEVNDELQRITT
;
A
#
# COMPACT_ATOMS: atom_id res chain seq x y z
N MET A 1 -11.75 67.65 -37.94
CA MET A 1 -10.92 66.68 -37.19
C MET A 1 -11.48 66.49 -35.78
N ARG A 2 -12.15 65.37 -35.47
CA ARG A 2 -12.55 64.99 -34.09
C ARG A 2 -11.77 63.74 -33.67
N LYS A 3 -10.89 63.89 -32.66
CA LYS A 3 -10.00 62.85 -32.13
C LYS A 3 -10.81 61.73 -31.44
N ARG A 4 -10.56 60.48 -31.82
CA ARG A 4 -10.99 59.25 -31.11
C ARG A 4 -10.30 59.19 -29.74
N ARG A 5 -11.06 59.00 -28.65
CA ARG A 5 -10.49 58.64 -27.33
C ARG A 5 -10.51 57.12 -27.18
N GLY A 6 -9.32 56.53 -27.00
CA GLY A 6 -9.13 55.11 -26.73
C GLY A 6 -9.67 54.71 -25.36
N LYS A 7 -10.23 53.50 -25.27
CA LYS A 7 -10.73 52.87 -24.05
C LYS A 7 -9.53 52.31 -23.27
N LYS A 8 -9.36 52.72 -22.00
CA LYS A 8 -8.29 52.26 -21.11
C LYS A 8 -8.68 50.89 -20.51
N PRO A 9 -7.78 49.91 -20.38
CA PRO A 9 -8.12 48.60 -19.81
C PRO A 9 -8.37 48.70 -18.31
N GLU A 10 -9.40 48.00 -17.82
CA GLU A 10 -9.69 47.85 -16.39
C GLU A 10 -8.68 46.90 -15.72
N PRO A 11 -8.13 47.25 -14.55
CA PRO A 11 -7.28 46.34 -13.78
C PRO A 11 -8.15 45.28 -13.08
N LYS A 12 -7.80 44.00 -13.29
CA LYS A 12 -8.38 42.87 -12.53
C LYS A 12 -8.09 43.06 -11.04
N GLN A 13 -9.13 43.23 -10.25
CA GLN A 13 -9.04 43.27 -8.79
C GLN A 13 -8.88 41.83 -8.26
N MET A 14 -7.82 41.61 -7.48
CA MET A 14 -7.59 40.36 -6.76
C MET A 14 -8.14 40.53 -5.35
N THR A 15 -9.24 39.86 -5.05
CA THR A 15 -9.96 39.93 -3.77
C THR A 15 -9.44 38.88 -2.78
N LEU A 16 -8.92 39.33 -1.64
CA LEU A 16 -8.68 38.50 -0.45
C LEU A 16 -9.87 38.66 0.53
N PRO A 17 -10.29 37.59 1.23
CA PRO A 17 -11.43 37.67 2.14
C PRO A 17 -11.16 38.62 3.31
N GLY A 18 -12.00 39.65 3.43
CA GLY A 18 -12.05 40.54 4.59
C GLY A 18 -11.47 41.94 4.39
N VAL A 19 -10.92 42.28 3.22
CA VAL A 19 -10.39 43.64 2.97
C VAL A 19 -10.83 44.15 1.59
N ASP A 20 -11.91 44.93 1.57
CA ASP A 20 -12.30 45.72 0.39
C ASP A 20 -11.55 47.05 0.41
N VAL A 21 -10.54 47.21 -0.45
CA VAL A 21 -9.80 48.48 -0.59
C VAL A 21 -10.58 49.40 -1.54
N SER A 22 -11.50 50.20 -1.00
CA SER A 22 -12.18 51.24 -1.77
C SER A 22 -11.51 52.60 -1.56
N THR A 23 -10.81 53.07 -2.58
CA THR A 23 -10.20 54.42 -2.60
C THR A 23 -11.24 55.43 -3.04
N LYS A 24 -11.92 56.09 -2.11
CA LYS A 24 -12.83 57.19 -2.44
C LYS A 24 -12.06 58.51 -2.51
N MET A 25 -11.74 58.97 -3.72
CA MET A 25 -11.18 60.32 -3.95
C MET A 25 -12.31 61.34 -4.04
N GLU A 26 -12.48 62.15 -3.02
CA GLU A 26 -13.43 63.27 -3.04
C GLU A 26 -12.72 64.54 -3.53
N ALA A 27 -13.08 65.01 -4.74
CA ALA A 27 -12.44 66.14 -5.39
C ALA A 27 -12.97 67.48 -4.85
N LYS A 28 -12.36 68.01 -3.79
CA LYS A 28 -12.63 69.38 -3.34
C LYS A 28 -11.68 70.36 -4.04
N ARG A 29 -12.24 71.22 -4.89
CA ARG A 29 -11.54 72.36 -5.51
C ARG A 29 -11.05 73.33 -4.43
N ARG A 30 -9.72 73.42 -4.24
CA ARG A 30 -8.90 74.64 -3.94
C ARG A 30 -7.44 74.21 -3.66
N PRO A 31 -6.42 74.88 -4.22
CA PRO A 31 -5.02 74.51 -3.98
C PRO A 31 -4.51 75.15 -2.69
N GLY A 32 -4.08 74.32 -1.74
CA GLY A 32 -3.33 74.68 -0.54
C GLY A 32 -2.37 73.53 -0.20
N PRO A 33 -1.26 73.78 0.53
CA PRO A 33 -0.10 72.89 0.48
C PRO A 33 -0.36 71.59 1.26
N ILE A 34 -0.12 70.48 0.55
CA ILE A 34 0.01 69.10 1.03
C ILE A 34 -1.20 68.55 1.81
N ALA A 35 -2.26 68.20 1.08
CA ALA A 35 -3.31 67.32 1.60
C ALA A 35 -2.72 65.93 1.90
N ARG A 36 -2.37 65.66 3.16
CA ARG A 36 -2.06 64.30 3.63
C ARG A 36 -3.30 63.44 3.47
N ALA A 37 -3.28 62.51 2.51
CA ALA A 37 -4.31 61.50 2.38
C ALA A 37 -4.28 60.62 3.64
N ARG A 38 -5.20 60.88 4.58
CA ARG A 38 -5.39 60.03 5.76
C ARG A 38 -6.15 58.80 5.30
N LEU A 39 -5.46 57.67 5.21
CA LEU A 39 -6.10 56.38 4.96
C LEU A 39 -6.99 56.07 6.18
N VAL A 40 -8.29 56.31 6.06
CA VAL A 40 -9.26 55.93 7.09
C VAL A 40 -9.58 54.45 6.85
N LEU A 41 -8.93 53.59 7.64
CA LEU A 41 -9.29 52.17 7.71
C LEU A 41 -10.65 52.06 8.41
N THR A 42 -11.72 52.07 7.63
CA THR A 42 -13.06 51.78 8.15
C THR A 42 -13.21 50.27 8.26
N SER A 43 -13.05 49.73 9.46
CA SER A 43 -13.51 48.37 9.73
C SER A 43 -15.04 48.39 9.79
N LYS A 44 -15.68 47.53 9.00
CA LYS A 44 -17.13 47.33 9.10
C LYS A 44 -17.42 46.68 10.44
N PRO A 45 -18.23 47.31 11.33
CA PRO A 45 -18.49 46.72 12.65
C PRO A 45 -19.21 45.38 12.49
N MET A 46 -18.66 44.36 13.13
CA MET A 46 -19.25 43.02 13.15
C MET A 46 -20.59 43.08 13.90
N THR A 47 -21.69 42.84 13.19
CA THR A 47 -23.00 42.72 13.84
C THR A 47 -23.00 41.49 14.76
N ARG A 48 -23.59 41.59 15.96
CA ARG A 48 -23.70 40.48 16.93
C ARG A 48 -24.19 39.18 16.30
N ARG A 49 -25.18 39.28 15.40
CA ARG A 49 -25.72 38.15 14.63
C ARG A 49 -24.67 37.43 13.79
N ARG A 50 -23.78 38.16 13.10
CA ARG A 50 -22.71 37.59 12.26
C ARG A 50 -21.60 36.97 13.11
N PHE A 51 -21.29 37.58 14.25
CA PHE A 51 -20.35 37.00 15.20
C PHE A 51 -20.88 35.67 15.74
N LEU A 52 -22.11 35.63 16.27
CA LEU A 52 -22.73 34.41 16.81
C LEU A 52 -22.91 33.32 15.75
N ALA A 53 -23.32 33.68 14.52
CA ALA A 53 -23.42 32.73 13.43
C ALA A 53 -22.06 32.14 13.04
N GLY A 54 -21.00 32.96 13.04
CA GLY A 54 -19.63 32.51 12.77
C GLY A 54 -19.11 31.57 13.85
N THR A 55 -19.29 31.91 15.13
CA THR A 55 -18.88 31.05 16.24
C THR A 55 -19.64 29.73 16.23
N LEU A 56 -20.95 29.75 15.98
CA LEU A 56 -21.75 28.54 15.87
C LEU A 56 -21.28 27.65 14.71
N GLY A 57 -21.01 28.24 13.54
CA GLY A 57 -20.47 27.52 12.40
C GLY A 57 -19.12 26.83 12.69
N TRP A 58 -18.20 27.53 13.38
CA TRP A 58 -16.92 26.95 13.78
C TRP A 58 -17.06 25.83 14.81
N VAL A 59 -17.92 25.99 15.81
CA VAL A 59 -18.19 24.95 16.80
C VAL A 59 -18.79 23.72 16.12
N SER A 60 -19.77 23.89 15.23
CA SER A 60 -20.36 22.79 14.46
C SER A 60 -19.34 22.10 13.56
N ALA A 61 -18.47 22.86 12.87
CA ALA A 61 -17.41 22.28 12.06
C ALA A 61 -16.39 21.50 12.90
N GLY A 62 -16.03 22.02 14.08
CA GLY A 62 -15.15 21.34 15.03
C GLY A 62 -15.72 20.01 15.52
N ILE A 63 -17.01 19.99 15.88
CA ILE A 63 -17.71 18.76 16.30
C ILE A 63 -17.79 17.77 15.13
N ALA A 64 -18.16 18.24 13.94
CA ALA A 64 -18.24 17.39 12.75
C ALA A 64 -16.87 16.77 12.39
N ALA A 65 -15.78 17.53 12.52
CA ALA A 65 -14.43 17.01 12.32
C ALA A 65 -14.03 16.00 13.40
N ALA A 66 -14.31 16.30 14.68
CA ALA A 66 -13.95 15.43 15.80
C ALA A 66 -14.61 14.04 15.73
N LEU A 67 -15.84 13.95 15.20
CA LEU A 67 -16.57 12.69 15.04
C LEU A 67 -16.39 12.08 13.64
N GLY A 68 -16.34 12.93 12.61
CA GLY A 68 -16.27 12.52 11.21
C GLY A 68 -14.90 12.02 10.79
N ILE A 69 -13.82 12.65 11.25
CA ILE A 69 -12.46 12.22 10.86
C ILE A 69 -12.14 10.82 11.39
N PRO A 70 -12.37 10.47 12.68
CA PRO A 70 -12.08 9.12 13.17
C PRO A 70 -12.94 8.04 12.51
N THR A 71 -14.19 8.34 12.18
CA THR A 71 -15.09 7.39 11.52
C THR A 71 -14.66 7.13 10.08
N VAL A 72 -14.40 8.19 9.30
CA VAL A 72 -13.85 8.04 7.94
C VAL A 72 -12.49 7.34 7.97
N ALA A 73 -11.61 7.72 8.90
CA ALA A 73 -10.31 7.06 9.06
C ALA A 73 -10.47 5.57 9.41
N ALA A 74 -11.39 5.20 10.30
CA ALA A 74 -11.62 3.81 10.65
C ALA A 74 -12.11 2.99 9.45
N VAL A 75 -12.97 3.55 8.60
CA VAL A 75 -13.51 2.88 7.40
C VAL A 75 -12.48 2.80 6.28
N VAL A 76 -11.70 3.86 6.08
CA VAL A 76 -10.75 3.96 4.96
C VAL A 76 -9.40 3.33 5.29
N SER A 77 -8.99 3.32 6.56
CA SER A 77 -7.66 2.85 6.97
C SER A 77 -7.30 1.43 6.53
N PRO A 78 -8.21 0.43 6.50
CA PRO A 78 -7.86 -0.90 5.99
C PRO A 78 -7.41 -0.89 4.53
N SER A 79 -7.87 0.08 3.72
CA SER A 79 -7.50 0.15 2.29
C SER A 79 -6.06 0.59 2.05
N PHE A 80 -5.40 1.13 3.09
CA PHE A 80 -4.02 1.61 3.02
C PHE A 80 -3.09 0.86 3.97
N ARG A 81 -3.58 -0.19 4.65
CA ARG A 81 -2.71 -1.08 5.41
C ARG A 81 -2.09 -2.06 4.42
N GLU A 82 -0.76 -2.11 4.40
CA GLU A 82 -0.04 -3.22 3.77
C GLU A 82 -0.22 -4.43 4.68
N ASP A 83 -0.70 -5.54 4.11
CA ASP A 83 -0.78 -6.82 4.80
C ASP A 83 0.65 -7.30 5.07
N ASP A 84 1.23 -6.87 6.19
CA ASP A 84 2.52 -7.39 6.66
C ASP A 84 2.23 -8.74 7.33
N LEU A 85 1.90 -9.74 6.49
CA LEU A 85 1.93 -11.16 6.83
C LEU A 85 3.39 -11.49 7.15
N GLY A 86 3.81 -11.12 8.36
CA GLY A 86 5.21 -10.96 8.71
C GLY A 86 6.06 -12.19 8.39
N TRP A 87 7.33 -11.93 8.10
CA TRP A 87 8.35 -12.95 7.88
C TRP A 87 8.29 -14.05 8.93
N SER A 88 7.97 -15.26 8.47
CA SER A 88 7.76 -16.41 9.33
C SER A 88 9.00 -17.32 9.29
N PRO A 89 9.59 -17.68 10.43
CA PRO A 89 10.80 -18.52 10.44
C PRO A 89 10.47 -19.94 10.00
N ILE A 90 11.31 -20.53 9.15
CA ILE A 90 11.20 -21.93 8.71
C ILE A 90 12.20 -22.81 9.46
N ALA A 91 13.50 -22.53 9.31
CA ALA A 91 14.55 -23.37 9.86
C ALA A 91 15.91 -22.66 9.92
N ARG A 92 16.80 -23.14 10.78
CA ARG A 92 18.21 -22.71 10.81
C ARG A 92 19.03 -23.36 9.70
N ILE A 93 19.74 -22.53 8.95
CA ILE A 93 20.69 -22.96 7.94
C ILE A 93 21.96 -23.47 8.65
N GLY A 94 22.34 -24.71 8.35
CA GLY A 94 23.65 -25.24 8.72
C GLY A 94 23.76 -25.86 10.12
N LYS A 95 22.83 -25.69 11.06
CA LYS A 95 22.72 -26.51 12.30
C LYS A 95 21.25 -26.71 12.66
N PRO A 96 20.56 -27.67 12.02
CA PRO A 96 19.17 -27.96 12.36
C PRO A 96 19.10 -28.49 13.79
N GLU A 97 18.17 -27.96 14.59
CA GLU A 97 17.81 -28.54 15.88
C GLU A 97 17.05 -29.88 15.67
N SER A 98 16.91 -30.67 16.73
CA SER A 98 16.25 -31.98 16.67
C SER A 98 14.78 -31.82 16.25
N GLY A 99 14.46 -32.05 14.97
CA GLY A 99 13.13 -31.90 14.38
C GLY A 99 13.03 -30.85 13.27
N GLU A 100 14.07 -30.06 13.03
CA GLU A 100 14.14 -29.11 11.90
C GLU A 100 14.57 -29.81 10.59
N PRO A 101 14.11 -29.34 9.42
CA PRO A 101 14.52 -29.88 8.13
C PRO A 101 16.02 -29.64 7.88
N ASP A 102 16.73 -30.66 7.40
CA ASP A 102 18.13 -30.49 6.96
C ASP A 102 18.17 -29.89 5.55
N LEU A 103 18.34 -28.56 5.49
CA LEU A 103 18.43 -27.79 4.25
C LEU A 103 19.84 -27.78 3.63
N ARG A 104 20.78 -28.59 4.13
CA ARG A 104 22.16 -28.62 3.59
C ARG A 104 22.27 -29.36 2.25
N VAL A 105 21.29 -30.20 1.93
CA VAL A 105 21.29 -30.95 0.66
C VAL A 105 20.89 -30.01 -0.47
N VAL A 106 21.83 -29.76 -1.38
CA VAL A 106 21.62 -28.91 -2.56
C VAL A 106 20.76 -29.64 -3.60
N ASP A 107 19.94 -28.89 -4.33
CA ASP A 107 19.08 -29.35 -5.44
C ASP A 107 18.05 -30.43 -5.06
N THR A 108 17.80 -30.65 -3.77
CA THR A 108 16.78 -31.60 -3.30
C THR A 108 15.69 -30.87 -2.54
N PRO A 109 14.43 -30.91 -3.03
CA PRO A 109 13.29 -30.35 -2.31
C PRO A 109 13.06 -31.07 -0.98
N VAL A 110 13.08 -30.30 0.11
CA VAL A 110 12.77 -30.76 1.47
C VAL A 110 11.38 -30.26 1.84
N LEU A 111 10.46 -31.19 2.12
CA LEU A 111 9.13 -30.85 2.63
C LEU A 111 9.25 -30.40 4.08
N THR A 112 8.74 -29.20 4.38
CA THR A 112 8.68 -28.64 5.73
C THR A 112 7.42 -27.81 5.90
N SER A 113 7.21 -27.25 7.07
CA SER A 113 6.08 -26.35 7.35
C SER A 113 6.51 -25.21 8.25
N PHE A 114 5.87 -24.06 8.09
CA PHE A 114 6.02 -22.93 9.00
C PHE A 114 4.65 -22.42 9.43
N THR A 115 4.60 -21.77 10.57
CA THR A 115 3.37 -21.13 11.05
C THR A 115 3.25 -19.75 10.40
N SER A 116 2.27 -19.59 9.50
CA SER A 116 1.90 -18.32 8.90
C SER A 116 0.76 -17.68 9.70
N LEU A 117 0.87 -16.38 9.98
CA LEU A 117 -0.25 -15.60 10.50
C LEU A 117 -1.12 -15.20 9.32
N VAL A 118 -2.29 -15.81 9.18
CA VAL A 118 -3.24 -15.45 8.13
C VAL A 118 -4.28 -14.51 8.74
N GLU A 119 -4.41 -13.30 8.19
CA GLU A 119 -5.57 -12.45 8.44
C GLU A 119 -6.76 -13.00 7.67
N ASP A 120 -7.87 -13.24 8.36
CA ASP A 120 -9.14 -13.61 7.75
C ASP A 120 -10.21 -12.55 8.06
N ALA A 121 -11.37 -12.66 7.41
CA ALA A 121 -12.43 -11.64 7.52
C ALA A 121 -13.00 -11.48 8.95
N TYR A 122 -12.63 -12.34 9.91
CA TYR A 122 -13.18 -12.38 11.25
C TYR A 122 -12.11 -12.26 12.36
N LEU A 123 -10.87 -12.72 12.10
CA LEU A 123 -9.74 -12.76 13.01
C LEU A 123 -8.55 -11.99 12.43
N LYS A 124 -7.98 -11.09 13.23
CA LYS A 124 -6.81 -10.28 12.88
C LYS A 124 -5.50 -11.06 12.73
N ALA A 125 -5.47 -12.35 13.03
CA ALA A 125 -4.36 -13.26 12.77
C ALA A 125 -4.71 -14.64 13.35
N SER A 126 -4.93 -15.64 12.50
CA SER A 126 -4.98 -17.04 12.92
C SER A 126 -3.68 -17.72 12.50
N PRO A 127 -2.92 -18.31 13.45
CA PRO A 127 -1.75 -19.12 13.09
C PRO A 127 -2.21 -20.35 12.33
N ARG A 128 -1.69 -20.54 11.12
CA ARG A 128 -1.89 -21.74 10.31
C ARG A 128 -0.55 -22.33 9.92
N ASP A 129 -0.42 -23.64 10.08
CA ASP A 129 0.74 -24.34 9.58
C ASP A 129 0.61 -24.53 8.07
N VAL A 130 1.57 -23.96 7.34
CA VAL A 130 1.64 -23.99 5.89
C VAL A 130 2.78 -24.91 5.51
N ALA A 131 2.47 -25.98 4.77
CA ALA A 131 3.48 -26.87 4.22
C ALA A 131 4.10 -26.27 2.95
N VAL A 132 5.42 -26.39 2.80
CA VAL A 132 6.21 -25.88 1.68
C VAL A 132 7.34 -26.83 1.33
N PHE A 133 7.79 -26.78 0.08
CA PHE A 133 9.06 -27.38 -0.32
C PHE A 133 10.15 -26.32 -0.34
N VAL A 134 11.24 -26.55 0.40
CA VAL A 134 12.43 -25.71 0.36
C VAL A 134 13.50 -26.40 -0.47
N VAL A 135 13.99 -25.73 -1.50
CA VAL A 135 15.14 -26.15 -2.31
C VAL A 135 16.30 -25.22 -2.00
N ASN A 136 17.45 -25.80 -1.70
CA ASN A 136 18.70 -25.07 -1.59
C ASN A 136 19.39 -25.11 -2.97
N ASN A 137 19.50 -23.97 -3.65
CA ASN A 137 20.14 -23.84 -4.96
C ASN A 137 21.68 -23.66 -4.84
N GLY A 138 22.22 -23.69 -3.61
CA GLY A 138 23.62 -23.41 -3.30
C GLY A 138 23.87 -21.93 -2.98
N ASN A 139 25.03 -21.62 -2.40
CA ASN A 139 25.44 -20.24 -2.07
C ASN A 139 24.42 -19.40 -1.27
N GLU A 140 23.67 -20.03 -0.35
CA GLU A 140 22.59 -19.39 0.41
C GLU A 140 21.42 -18.86 -0.45
N ASP A 141 21.30 -19.35 -1.69
CA ASP A 141 20.16 -19.15 -2.56
C ASP A 141 19.12 -20.26 -2.32
N PHE A 142 17.87 -19.87 -2.12
CA PHE A 142 16.79 -20.80 -1.78
C PHE A 142 15.58 -20.55 -2.65
N THR A 143 14.89 -21.62 -3.01
CA THR A 143 13.55 -21.55 -3.60
C THR A 143 12.56 -22.18 -2.65
N ILE A 144 11.50 -21.46 -2.30
CA ILE A 144 10.42 -21.98 -1.46
C ILE A 144 9.18 -22.14 -2.33
N PHE A 145 8.78 -23.37 -2.61
CA PHE A 145 7.59 -23.69 -3.37
C PHE A 145 6.39 -23.95 -2.47
N ASP A 146 5.23 -23.46 -2.90
CA ASP A 146 3.96 -23.89 -2.34
C ASP A 146 3.71 -25.37 -2.69
N VAL A 147 3.19 -26.14 -1.72
CA VAL A 147 2.80 -27.53 -1.96
C VAL A 147 1.54 -27.62 -2.81
N ARG A 148 0.78 -26.54 -2.97
CA ARG A 148 -0.49 -26.56 -3.69
C ARG A 148 -0.27 -26.54 -5.20
N CYS A 149 -0.84 -27.54 -5.87
CA CYS A 149 -0.92 -27.58 -7.32
C CYS A 149 -1.76 -26.40 -7.85
N THR A 150 -1.25 -25.71 -8.86
CA THR A 150 -1.86 -24.49 -9.44
C THR A 150 -3.11 -24.74 -10.27
N HIS A 151 -3.52 -26.01 -10.43
CA HIS A 151 -4.81 -26.36 -11.03
C HIS A 151 -5.97 -26.07 -10.06
N LEU A 152 -6.05 -26.82 -8.95
CA LEU A 152 -7.15 -26.77 -7.97
C LEU A 152 -6.67 -26.93 -6.52
N GLY A 153 -5.37 -26.77 -6.25
CA GLY A 153 -4.80 -26.73 -4.90
C GLY A 153 -4.45 -28.07 -4.26
N CYS A 154 -4.53 -29.19 -4.98
CA CYS A 154 -4.12 -30.49 -4.42
C CYS A 154 -2.63 -30.49 -4.04
N PRO A 155 -2.23 -31.10 -2.90
CA PRO A 155 -0.83 -31.14 -2.49
C PRO A 155 0.00 -31.96 -3.47
N VAL A 156 1.08 -31.38 -3.98
CA VAL A 156 2.06 -32.07 -4.83
C VAL A 156 3.06 -32.83 -3.96
N SER A 157 3.60 -33.92 -4.49
CA SER A 157 4.67 -34.68 -3.86
C SER A 157 5.92 -34.71 -4.74
N TRP A 158 7.09 -34.60 -4.12
CA TRP A 158 8.36 -34.77 -4.81
C TRP A 158 8.70 -36.26 -4.97
N LYS A 159 8.98 -36.70 -6.19
CA LYS A 159 9.53 -38.03 -6.46
C LYS A 159 11.01 -37.91 -6.83
N LYS A 160 11.86 -38.37 -5.91
CA LYS A 160 13.33 -38.32 -6.06
C LYS A 160 13.85 -39.13 -7.25
N GLU A 161 13.18 -40.22 -7.61
CA GLU A 161 13.54 -41.10 -8.72
C GLU A 161 13.49 -40.37 -10.07
N ASP A 162 12.49 -39.51 -10.26
CA ASP A 162 12.25 -38.79 -11.51
C ASP A 162 12.75 -37.34 -11.46
N GLY A 163 13.05 -36.82 -10.27
CA GLY A 163 13.35 -35.41 -10.05
C GLY A 163 12.18 -34.50 -10.40
N ARG A 164 10.94 -34.86 -10.02
CA ARG A 164 9.72 -34.13 -10.42
C ARG A 164 8.70 -34.04 -9.30
N PHE A 165 7.88 -32.99 -9.36
CA PHE A 165 6.69 -32.89 -8.52
C PHE A 165 5.49 -33.49 -9.23
N TYR A 166 4.67 -34.22 -8.47
CA TYR A 166 3.46 -34.87 -8.97
C TYR A 166 2.24 -34.46 -8.18
N SER A 167 1.19 -34.04 -8.88
CA SER A 167 -0.13 -33.82 -8.31
C SER A 167 -0.98 -35.08 -8.44
N PRO A 168 -1.49 -35.66 -7.34
CA PRO A 168 -2.22 -36.93 -7.36
C PRO A 168 -3.64 -36.82 -7.95
N CYS A 169 -4.20 -35.61 -8.04
CA CYS A 169 -5.62 -35.44 -8.39
C CYS A 169 -5.90 -35.55 -9.90
N HIS A 170 -5.05 -34.93 -10.74
CA HIS A 170 -5.27 -34.85 -12.18
C HIS A 170 -3.96 -35.01 -12.98
N ALA A 171 -3.00 -35.74 -12.41
CA ALA A 171 -1.71 -36.04 -13.02
C ALA A 171 -0.93 -34.79 -13.51
N GLY A 172 -1.01 -33.69 -12.74
CA GLY A 172 -0.13 -32.54 -12.94
C GLY A 172 1.31 -32.94 -12.63
N VAL A 173 2.24 -32.59 -13.51
CA VAL A 173 3.67 -32.88 -13.35
C VAL A 173 4.45 -31.59 -13.49
N PHE A 174 5.38 -31.34 -12.58
CA PHE A 174 6.27 -30.19 -12.63
C PHE A 174 7.74 -30.60 -12.60
N ASP A 175 8.60 -29.80 -13.24
CA ASP A 175 10.06 -29.93 -13.22
C ASP A 175 10.64 -29.54 -11.83
N PRO A 176 11.94 -29.74 -11.56
CA PRO A 176 12.57 -29.31 -10.31
C PRO A 176 12.40 -27.82 -9.99
N GLU A 177 12.29 -26.98 -11.02
CA GLU A 177 12.08 -25.55 -10.90
C GLU A 177 10.59 -25.15 -10.78
N GLY A 178 9.69 -26.13 -10.80
CA GLY A 178 8.25 -25.96 -10.65
C GLY A 178 7.48 -25.63 -11.94
N ARG A 179 8.10 -25.66 -13.13
CA ARG A 179 7.39 -25.47 -14.42
C ARG A 179 6.51 -26.65 -14.75
N VAL A 180 5.40 -26.38 -15.43
CA VAL A 180 4.46 -27.42 -15.86
C VAL A 180 5.08 -28.26 -16.97
N LEU A 181 5.22 -29.56 -16.74
CA LEU A 181 5.62 -30.54 -17.75
C LEU A 181 4.43 -31.27 -18.37
N SER A 182 3.38 -31.49 -17.59
CA SER A 182 2.19 -32.22 -18.02
C SER A 182 0.99 -31.95 -17.13
N GLY A 183 -0.20 -32.28 -17.65
CA GLY A 183 -1.46 -32.21 -16.94
C GLY A 183 -2.19 -30.87 -17.13
N PRO A 184 -3.30 -30.68 -16.41
CA PRO A 184 -4.10 -29.46 -16.50
C PRO A 184 -3.55 -28.18 -15.82
N PRO A 185 -2.49 -28.18 -14.95
CA PRO A 185 -2.05 -26.94 -14.31
C PRO A 185 -1.76 -25.83 -15.34
N PRO A 186 -2.32 -24.62 -15.18
CA PRO A 186 -2.20 -23.56 -16.17
C PRO A 186 -0.90 -22.76 -16.07
N ARG A 187 -0.15 -22.91 -14.97
CA ARG A 187 1.06 -22.13 -14.67
C ARG A 187 2.01 -22.88 -13.71
N PRO A 188 3.30 -22.50 -13.63
CA PRO A 188 4.26 -23.10 -12.70
C PRO A 188 3.85 -22.94 -11.23
N LEU A 189 4.44 -23.76 -10.35
CA LEU A 189 4.22 -23.71 -8.90
C LEU A 189 4.48 -22.31 -8.31
N ASP A 190 3.60 -21.91 -7.39
CA ASP A 190 3.76 -20.67 -6.65
C ASP A 190 4.96 -20.71 -5.72
N ARG A 191 5.50 -19.54 -5.43
CA ARG A 191 6.70 -19.37 -4.64
C ARG A 191 6.48 -18.41 -3.49
N TYR A 192 7.20 -18.62 -2.39
CA TYR A 192 7.25 -17.67 -1.29
C TYR A 192 8.47 -16.78 -1.44
N GLU A 193 8.31 -15.50 -1.08
CA GLU A 193 9.45 -14.65 -0.80
C GLU A 193 10.27 -15.28 0.32
N TYR A 194 11.59 -15.11 0.29
CA TYR A 194 12.45 -15.58 1.36
C TYR A 194 13.48 -14.53 1.72
N LYS A 195 13.97 -14.63 2.95
CA LYS A 195 15.17 -13.92 3.40
C LYS A 195 15.94 -14.80 4.37
N VAL A 196 17.23 -14.56 4.44
CA VAL A 196 18.13 -15.21 5.39
C VAL A 196 18.66 -14.15 6.34
N GLU A 197 18.35 -14.29 7.64
CA GLU A 197 18.83 -13.39 8.69
C GLU A 197 19.40 -14.21 9.84
N ASN A 198 20.62 -13.89 10.29
CA ASN A 198 21.30 -14.58 11.39
C ASN A 198 21.35 -16.12 11.23
N GLY A 199 21.47 -16.61 10.00
CA GLY A 199 21.48 -18.05 9.69
C GLY A 199 20.11 -18.73 9.82
N VAL A 200 19.01 -17.98 9.84
CA VAL A 200 17.63 -18.50 9.82
C VAL A 200 17.00 -18.15 8.48
N LEU A 201 16.36 -19.14 7.84
CA LEU A 201 15.54 -18.94 6.65
C LEU A 201 14.12 -18.52 7.07
N TYR A 202 13.63 -17.42 6.51
CA TYR A 202 12.27 -16.93 6.69
C TYR A 202 11.49 -16.99 5.39
N ALA A 203 10.20 -17.33 5.46
CA ALA A 203 9.24 -17.18 4.37
C ALA A 203 8.42 -15.89 4.55
N GLY A 204 8.20 -15.20 3.43
CA GLY A 204 7.38 -13.99 3.34
C GLY A 204 6.10 -14.24 2.54
N LYS A 205 5.74 -13.29 1.68
CA LYS A 205 4.50 -13.34 0.89
C LYS A 205 4.56 -14.40 -0.21
N LEU A 206 3.45 -15.10 -0.43
CA LEU A 206 3.25 -15.95 -1.61
C LEU A 206 3.12 -15.09 -2.88
N PHE A 207 3.79 -15.49 -3.95
CA PHE A 207 3.69 -14.85 -5.25
C PHE A 207 3.61 -15.87 -6.38
N GLU A 208 2.96 -15.45 -7.47
CA GLU A 208 2.82 -16.23 -8.68
C GLU A 208 3.96 -15.97 -9.65
N VAL A 209 4.25 -16.94 -10.50
CA VAL A 209 5.26 -16.84 -11.56
C VAL A 209 4.69 -17.22 -12.92
N ASN A 210 5.24 -16.61 -13.98
CA ASN A 210 4.94 -16.98 -15.37
C ASN A 210 5.78 -18.19 -15.83
N ASP A 211 5.62 -18.62 -17.07
CA ASP A 211 6.37 -19.74 -17.66
C ASP A 211 7.89 -19.50 -17.72
N GLU A 212 8.30 -18.23 -17.71
CA GLU A 212 9.70 -17.80 -17.63
C GLU A 212 10.22 -17.74 -16.18
N LEU A 213 9.40 -18.14 -15.20
CA LEU A 213 9.67 -18.08 -13.75
C LEU A 213 9.87 -16.65 -13.21
N GLN A 214 9.38 -15.65 -13.93
CA GLN A 214 9.37 -14.27 -13.47
C GLN A 214 8.14 -14.03 -12.60
N ARG A 215 8.33 -13.27 -11.52
CA ARG A 215 7.25 -12.86 -10.63
C ARG A 215 6.20 -12.06 -11.40
N ILE A 216 4.95 -12.50 -11.31
CA ILE A 216 3.81 -11.74 -11.80
C ILE A 216 3.32 -10.90 -10.64
N THR A 217 3.25 -9.58 -10.83
CA THR A 217 2.66 -8.69 -9.82
C THR A 217 1.15 -8.77 -9.96
N THR A 218 0.46 -9.27 -8.92
CA THR A 218 -0.99 -9.16 -8.79
C THR A 218 -1.38 -7.77 -8.33
#